data_AF-A0A7S3BK05-F1
#
_entry.id   AF-A0A7S3BK05-F1
#
_cell.length_a   1.000
_cell.length_b   1.000
_cell.length_c   1.000
_cell.angle_alpha   90.00
_cell.angle_beta   90.00
_cell.angle_gamma   90.00
#
_symmetry.space_group_name_H-M   'P 1'
#
loop_
_entity.id
_entity.type
_entity.pdbx_description
1 polymer ?
#
loop_
_entity_poly.entity_id
_entity_poly.type
_entity_poly.pdbx_seq_one_letter_code
_entity_poly.pdbx_strand_id
1 'polypeptide(L)'
;MREARAAHLQLMEMSSRLSGWPAARAGTRCEEELRLMETYLDKVCRVLDSQARTADSDEKRFAKHGVPWDRNAAKAVKHAALNLANRYLTRVLDESAKAGTGGHGGVAAQARVQELLTKGVRFAFRVHQFAGGFNQETLKSFEAVSAQLKGIVQKQQGA
;
A
#
# COMPACT_ATOMS: atom_id res chain seq x y z
N MET A 1 -15.69 27.54 -0.50
CA MET A 1 -14.38 27.85 0.15
C MET A 1 -14.04 26.90 1.29
N ARG A 2 -14.89 26.74 2.32
CA ARG A 2 -14.66 25.77 3.41
C ARG A 2 -14.51 24.32 2.91
N GLU A 3 -15.36 23.90 1.96
CA GLU A 3 -15.34 22.57 1.35
C GLU A 3 -14.02 22.24 0.64
N ALA A 4 -13.50 23.17 -0.19
CA ALA A 4 -12.22 23.03 -0.88
C ALA A 4 -11.05 22.84 0.08
N ARG A 5 -11.02 23.66 1.13
CA ARG A 5 -9.98 23.60 2.17
C ARG A 5 -10.06 22.29 2.96
N ALA A 6 -11.26 21.83 3.30
CA ALA A 6 -11.46 20.56 3.98
C ALA A 6 -11.00 19.38 3.11
N ALA A 7 -11.35 19.37 1.82
CA ALA A 7 -10.90 18.37 0.85
C ALA A 7 -9.36 18.33 0.72
N HIS A 8 -8.71 19.49 0.69
CA HIS A 8 -7.25 19.58 0.65
C HIS A 8 -6.59 19.09 1.95
N LEU A 9 -7.08 19.53 3.12
CA LEU A 9 -6.57 19.09 4.42
C LEU A 9 -6.70 17.57 4.59
N GLN A 10 -7.81 17.00 4.12
CA GLN A 10 -8.02 15.55 4.14
C GLN A 10 -6.98 14.81 3.28
N LEU A 11 -6.63 15.33 2.10
CA LEU A 11 -5.57 14.73 1.28
C LEU A 11 -4.20 14.82 1.94
N MET A 12 -3.88 15.96 2.57
CA MET A 12 -2.62 16.13 3.30
C MET A 12 -2.51 15.19 4.49
N GLU A 13 -3.59 15.03 5.26
CA GLU A 13 -3.65 14.06 6.36
C GLU A 13 -3.45 12.63 5.85
N MET A 14 -4.09 12.27 4.74
CA MET A 14 -3.91 10.95 4.11
C MET A 14 -2.48 10.72 3.66
N SER A 15 -1.87 11.68 2.98
CA SER A 15 -0.47 11.62 2.53
C SER A 15 0.49 11.45 3.70
N SER A 16 0.29 12.25 4.76
CA SER A 16 1.10 12.19 5.99
C SER A 16 1.01 10.82 6.65
N ARG A 17 -0.21 10.28 6.80
CA ARG A 17 -0.42 8.97 7.41
C ARG A 17 0.12 7.81 6.58
N LEU A 18 0.05 7.87 5.25
CA LEU A 18 0.65 6.87 4.36
C LEU A 18 2.18 6.88 4.45
N SER A 19 2.79 8.06 4.46
CA SER A 19 4.25 8.21 4.53
C SER A 19 4.80 7.85 5.92
N GLY A 20 4.11 8.32 6.96
CA GLY A 20 4.45 8.10 8.37
C GLY A 20 3.67 6.96 8.99
N TRP A 21 3.38 5.88 8.24
CA TRP A 21 2.64 4.75 8.80
C TRP A 21 3.30 4.30 10.10
N PRO A 22 2.56 4.24 11.23
CA PRO A 22 3.15 3.94 12.52
C PRO A 22 3.77 2.54 12.48
N ALA A 23 4.92 2.37 13.13
CA ALA A 23 5.45 1.03 13.35
C ALA A 23 4.40 0.22 14.12
N ALA A 24 4.31 -1.08 13.81
CA ALA A 24 3.45 -2.00 14.55
C ALA A 24 3.67 -1.83 16.05
N ARG A 25 2.59 -1.71 16.82
CA ARG A 25 2.71 -1.74 18.28
C ARG A 25 3.32 -3.08 18.69
N ALA A 26 4.13 -3.09 19.74
CA ALA A 26 4.64 -4.34 20.30
C ALA A 26 3.46 -5.30 20.56
N GLY A 27 3.54 -6.49 19.98
CA GLY A 27 2.49 -7.52 20.08
C GLY A 27 1.44 -7.53 18.96
N THR A 28 1.43 -6.55 18.04
CA THR A 28 0.53 -6.60 16.88
C THR A 28 0.89 -7.77 15.97
N ARG A 29 -0.11 -8.61 15.66
CA ARG A 29 0.06 -9.76 14.74
C ARG A 29 0.26 -9.23 13.32
N CYS A 30 1.12 -9.89 12.54
CA CYS A 30 1.39 -9.50 11.14
C CYS A 30 0.09 -9.32 10.35
N GLU A 31 -0.82 -10.29 10.42
CA GLU A 31 -2.12 -10.27 9.71
C GLU A 31 -2.98 -9.05 10.07
N GLU A 32 -2.96 -8.61 11.32
CA GLU A 32 -3.71 -7.44 11.78
C GLU A 32 -3.16 -6.15 11.18
N GLU A 33 -1.83 -6.00 11.19
CA GLU A 33 -1.16 -4.84 10.60
C GLU A 33 -1.38 -4.75 9.09
N LEU A 34 -1.22 -5.86 8.38
CA LEU A 34 -1.47 -5.92 6.93
C LEU A 34 -2.92 -5.54 6.59
N ARG A 35 -3.89 -6.02 7.38
CA ARG A 35 -5.30 -5.68 7.21
C ARG A 35 -5.58 -4.20 7.45
N LEU A 36 -4.91 -3.58 8.41
CA LEU A 36 -5.02 -2.13 8.65
C LEU A 36 -4.50 -1.33 7.46
N MET A 37 -3.36 -1.74 6.89
CA MET A 37 -2.79 -1.11 5.69
C MET A 37 -3.73 -1.24 4.47
N GLU A 38 -4.28 -2.43 4.24
CA GLU A 38 -5.26 -2.70 3.17
C GLU A 38 -6.51 -1.84 3.30
N THR A 39 -7.11 -1.84 4.49
CA THR A 39 -8.34 -1.06 4.76
C THR A 39 -8.09 0.44 4.56
N TYR A 40 -6.90 0.92 4.93
CA TYR A 40 -6.56 2.32 4.77
C TYR A 40 -6.32 2.69 3.30
N LEU A 41 -5.65 1.84 2.53
CA LEU A 41 -5.50 2.02 1.09
C LEU A 41 -6.87 2.08 0.40
N ASP A 42 -7.80 1.19 0.75
CA ASP A 42 -9.17 1.19 0.21
C ASP A 42 -9.89 2.52 0.47
N LYS A 43 -9.76 3.06 1.69
CA LYS A 43 -10.31 4.37 2.05
C LYS A 43 -9.72 5.48 1.18
N VAL A 44 -8.40 5.47 1.01
CA VAL A 44 -7.69 6.48 0.21
C VAL A 44 -8.12 6.42 -1.26
N CYS A 45 -8.17 5.23 -1.86
CA CYS A 45 -8.64 5.05 -3.24
C CYS A 45 -10.06 5.60 -3.43
N ARG A 46 -10.99 5.26 -2.54
CA ARG A 46 -12.38 5.73 -2.60
C ARG A 46 -12.48 7.25 -2.54
N VAL A 47 -11.70 7.89 -1.67
CA VAL A 47 -11.70 9.35 -1.53
C VAL A 47 -11.14 10.01 -2.77
N LEU A 48 -10.00 9.53 -3.28
CA LEU A 48 -9.41 10.11 -4.49
C LEU A 48 -10.29 9.90 -5.72
N ASP A 49 -10.91 8.73 -5.87
CA ASP A 49 -11.87 8.48 -6.95
C ASP A 49 -13.08 9.41 -6.86
N SER A 50 -13.58 9.67 -5.65
CA SER A 50 -14.68 10.61 -5.44
C SER A 50 -14.30 12.04 -5.79
N GLN A 51 -13.11 12.48 -5.37
CA GLN A 51 -12.62 13.83 -5.68
C GLN A 51 -12.27 13.99 -7.16
N ALA A 52 -11.77 12.94 -7.82
CA ALA A 52 -11.51 12.97 -9.25
C ALA A 52 -12.80 13.19 -10.06
N ARG A 53 -13.94 12.63 -9.62
CA ARG A 53 -15.25 12.83 -10.26
C ARG A 53 -15.79 14.25 -10.12
N THR A 54 -15.47 14.96 -9.04
CA THR A 54 -15.95 16.33 -8.82
C THR A 54 -14.93 17.39 -9.24
N ALA A 55 -13.69 16.99 -9.54
CA ALA A 55 -12.56 17.87 -9.82
C ALA A 55 -12.85 18.93 -10.91
N ASP A 56 -13.48 18.57 -12.03
CA ASP A 56 -13.73 19.53 -13.13
C ASP A 56 -14.76 20.62 -12.75
N SER A 57 -15.74 20.27 -11.90
CA SER A 57 -16.73 21.20 -11.36
C SER A 57 -16.11 22.08 -10.29
N ASP A 58 -15.35 21.46 -9.40
CA ASP A 58 -14.66 22.08 -8.27
C ASP A 58 -13.58 23.06 -8.74
N GLU A 59 -12.79 22.71 -9.75
CA GLU A 59 -11.76 23.56 -10.34
C GLU A 59 -12.35 24.84 -10.95
N LYS A 60 -13.45 24.74 -11.70
CA LYS A 60 -14.17 25.91 -12.23
C LYS A 60 -14.75 26.78 -11.12
N ARG A 61 -15.27 26.17 -10.05
CA ARG A 61 -15.84 26.88 -8.90
C ARG A 61 -14.74 27.58 -8.08
N PHE A 62 -13.60 26.95 -7.89
CA PHE A 62 -12.49 27.49 -7.09
C PHE A 62 -11.67 28.54 -7.85
N ALA A 63 -11.49 28.38 -9.18
CA ALA A 63 -10.89 29.40 -10.03
C ALA A 63 -11.65 30.74 -9.95
N LYS A 64 -13.00 30.69 -9.92
CA LYS A 64 -13.85 31.89 -9.72
C LYS A 64 -13.63 32.59 -8.37
N HIS A 65 -13.03 31.90 -7.40
CA HIS A 65 -12.73 32.43 -6.07
C HIS A 65 -11.22 32.54 -5.79
N GLY A 66 -10.38 32.44 -6.83
CA GLY A 66 -8.93 32.61 -6.72
C GLY A 66 -8.21 31.49 -5.95
N VAL A 67 -8.81 30.31 -5.80
CA VAL A 67 -8.18 29.16 -5.16
C VAL A 67 -7.79 28.13 -6.22
N PRO A 68 -6.49 27.87 -6.44
CA PRO A 68 -6.07 26.82 -7.35
C PRO A 68 -6.43 25.45 -6.75
N TRP A 69 -7.09 24.60 -7.54
CA TRP A 69 -7.28 23.20 -7.16
C TRP A 69 -5.93 22.48 -7.18
N ASP A 70 -5.51 21.95 -6.03
CA ASP A 70 -4.20 21.36 -5.89
C ASP A 70 -4.16 19.93 -6.44
N ARG A 71 -3.95 19.80 -7.75
CA ARG A 71 -3.69 18.51 -8.41
C ARG A 71 -2.43 17.81 -7.86
N ASN A 72 -1.51 18.55 -7.23
CA ASN A 72 -0.30 17.98 -6.64
C ASN A 72 -0.61 17.25 -5.32
N ALA A 73 -1.64 17.65 -4.58
CA ALA A 73 -2.08 16.94 -3.37
C ALA A 73 -2.46 15.48 -3.67
N ALA A 74 -3.22 15.25 -4.74
CA ALA A 74 -3.59 13.90 -5.16
C ALA A 74 -2.35 13.07 -5.58
N LYS A 75 -1.40 13.70 -6.28
CA LYS A 75 -0.12 13.09 -6.64
C LYS A 75 0.72 12.73 -5.41
N ALA A 76 0.74 13.59 -4.40
CA ALA A 76 1.44 13.35 -3.14
C ALA A 76 0.84 12.14 -2.41
N VAL A 77 -0.49 12.02 -2.34
CA VAL A 77 -1.16 10.84 -1.76
C VAL A 77 -0.82 9.57 -2.53
N LYS A 78 -0.86 9.60 -3.87
CA LYS A 78 -0.47 8.46 -4.71
C LYS A 78 0.98 8.05 -4.49
N HIS A 79 1.89 9.01 -4.38
CA HIS A 79 3.29 8.73 -4.07
C HIS A 79 3.46 8.16 -2.66
N ALA A 80 2.75 8.71 -1.67
CA ALA A 80 2.79 8.22 -0.29
C ALA A 80 2.27 6.77 -0.17
N ALA A 81 1.35 6.35 -1.03
CA ALA A 81 0.91 4.95 -1.08
C ALA A 81 2.05 3.97 -1.43
N LEU A 82 3.10 4.42 -2.14
CA LEU A 82 4.30 3.63 -2.39
C LEU A 82 5.08 3.35 -1.09
N ASN A 83 5.13 4.31 -0.17
CA ASN A 83 5.73 4.11 1.15
C ASN A 83 4.96 3.06 1.95
N LEU A 84 3.63 3.07 1.85
CA LEU A 84 2.78 2.04 2.45
C LEU A 84 3.05 0.66 1.83
N ALA A 85 3.17 0.58 0.49
CA ALA A 85 3.53 -0.67 -0.21
C ALA A 85 4.87 -1.22 0.25
N ASN A 86 5.89 -0.37 0.35
CA ASN A 86 7.21 -0.79 0.80
C ASN A 86 7.13 -1.39 2.23
N ARG A 87 6.49 -0.69 3.17
CA ARG A 87 6.31 -1.19 4.54
C ARG A 87 5.54 -2.51 4.59
N TYR A 88 4.47 -2.64 3.81
CA TYR A 88 3.70 -3.88 3.71
C TYR A 88 4.59 -5.04 3.24
N LEU A 89 5.38 -4.83 2.19
CA LEU A 89 6.24 -5.85 1.60
C LEU A 89 7.39 -6.23 2.53
N THR A 90 8.02 -5.27 3.21
CA THR A 90 9.02 -5.56 4.25
C THR A 90 8.41 -6.40 5.38
N ARG A 91 7.21 -6.05 5.84
CA ARG A 91 6.52 -6.81 6.90
C ARG A 91 6.21 -8.24 6.47
N VAL A 92 5.78 -8.44 5.22
CA VAL A 92 5.58 -9.76 4.62
C VAL A 92 6.89 -10.57 4.58
N LEU A 93 8.00 -9.96 4.16
CA LEU A 93 9.31 -10.61 4.13
C LEU A 93 9.76 -11.03 5.53
N ASP A 94 9.68 -10.13 6.51
CA ASP A 94 10.08 -10.40 7.90
C ASP A 94 9.29 -11.57 8.51
N GLU A 95 7.98 -11.58 8.32
CA GLU A 95 7.12 -12.65 8.84
C GLU A 95 7.37 -13.98 8.12
N SER A 96 7.63 -13.92 6.80
CA SER A 96 7.97 -15.11 6.02
C SER A 96 9.30 -15.74 6.45
N ALA A 97 10.29 -14.92 6.81
CA ALA A 97 11.58 -15.39 7.32
C ALA A 97 11.43 -16.06 8.69
N LYS A 98 10.65 -15.45 9.60
CA LYS A 98 10.36 -16.03 10.93
C LYS A 98 9.67 -17.39 10.82
N ALA A 99 8.68 -17.51 9.93
CA ALA A 99 7.99 -18.75 9.68
C ALA A 99 8.92 -19.86 9.14
N GLY A 100 9.97 -19.49 8.37
CA GLY A 100 10.98 -20.43 7.87
C GLY A 100 12.01 -20.89 8.92
N THR A 101 12.31 -20.06 9.92
CA THR A 101 13.34 -20.36 10.95
C THR A 101 12.87 -21.23 12.12
N GLY A 102 11.56 -21.47 12.26
CA GLY A 102 10.97 -22.08 13.46
C GLY A 102 11.09 -23.60 13.62
N GLY A 103 11.92 -24.30 12.84
CA GLY A 103 12.10 -25.77 12.94
C GLY A 103 10.88 -26.63 12.56
N HIS A 104 9.73 -26.01 12.30
CA HIS A 104 8.49 -26.65 11.84
C HIS A 104 8.38 -26.55 10.32
N GLY A 105 9.45 -26.93 9.61
CA GLY A 105 9.58 -26.91 8.14
C GLY A 105 8.70 -27.93 7.43
N GLY A 106 7.43 -28.02 7.81
CA GLY A 106 6.42 -28.87 7.19
C GLY A 106 5.61 -28.11 6.14
N VAL A 107 4.87 -28.88 5.33
CA VAL A 107 4.03 -28.39 4.22
C VAL A 107 3.10 -27.25 4.64
N ALA A 108 2.54 -27.28 5.86
CA ALA A 108 1.65 -26.25 6.38
C ALA A 108 2.33 -24.88 6.58
N ALA A 109 3.58 -24.86 7.07
CA ALA A 109 4.33 -23.61 7.24
C ALA A 109 4.69 -23.00 5.87
N GLN A 110 5.08 -23.84 4.92
CA GLN A 110 5.37 -23.42 3.55
C GLN A 110 4.12 -22.87 2.83
N ALA A 111 2.97 -23.51 3.01
CA ALA A 111 1.69 -23.01 2.49
C ALA A 111 1.31 -21.64 3.07
N ARG A 112 1.51 -21.45 4.39
CA ARG A 112 1.26 -20.15 5.05
C ARG A 112 2.18 -19.06 4.50
N VAL A 113 3.47 -19.35 4.32
CA VAL A 113 4.43 -18.41 3.72
C VAL A 113 4.03 -18.07 2.28
N GLN A 114 3.64 -19.06 1.48
CA GLN A 114 3.19 -18.85 0.11
C GLN A 114 1.93 -17.96 0.05
N GLU A 115 0.96 -18.18 0.94
CA GLU A 115 -0.24 -17.35 1.05
C GLU A 115 0.12 -15.90 1.39
N LEU A 116 1.01 -15.70 2.37
CA LEU A 116 1.46 -14.39 2.79
C LEU A 116 2.16 -13.62 1.66
N LEU A 117 3.09 -14.27 0.95
CA LEU A 117 3.79 -13.67 -0.20
C LEU A 117 2.81 -13.36 -1.34
N THR A 118 1.83 -14.24 -1.59
CA THR A 118 0.79 -14.02 -2.60
C THR A 118 -0.06 -12.79 -2.26
N LYS A 119 -0.40 -12.60 -0.98
CA LYS A 119 -1.07 -11.37 -0.51
C LYS A 119 -0.19 -10.13 -0.74
N GLY A 120 1.10 -10.21 -0.43
CA GLY A 120 2.09 -9.18 -0.74
C GLY A 120 2.09 -8.74 -2.21
N VAL A 121 2.19 -9.71 -3.13
CA VAL A 121 2.15 -9.44 -4.58
C VAL A 121 0.85 -8.76 -4.98
N ARG A 122 -0.31 -9.27 -4.53
CA ARG A 122 -1.62 -8.68 -4.85
C ARG A 122 -1.74 -7.25 -4.33
N PHE A 123 -1.35 -7.00 -3.08
CA PHE A 123 -1.37 -5.67 -2.49
C PHE A 123 -0.49 -4.69 -3.27
N ALA A 124 0.75 -5.08 -3.58
CA ALA A 124 1.68 -4.26 -4.35
C ALA A 124 1.11 -3.91 -5.74
N PHE A 125 0.51 -4.87 -6.45
CA PHE A 125 -0.13 -4.58 -7.74
C PHE A 125 -1.28 -3.59 -7.63
N ARG A 126 -2.10 -3.66 -6.57
CA ARG A 126 -3.15 -2.67 -6.33
C ARG A 126 -2.56 -1.27 -6.16
N VAL A 127 -1.48 -1.15 -5.38
CA VAL A 127 -0.77 0.13 -5.22
C VAL A 127 -0.14 0.59 -6.54
N HIS A 128 0.44 -0.32 -7.33
CA HIS A 128 0.99 -0.01 -8.66
C HIS A 128 -0.06 0.63 -9.57
N GLN A 129 -1.24 0.01 -9.69
CA GLN A 129 -2.34 0.54 -10.51
C GLN A 129 -2.83 1.90 -9.99
N PHE A 130 -2.92 2.04 -8.66
CA PHE A 130 -3.36 3.28 -8.03
C PHE A 130 -2.37 4.45 -8.21
N ALA A 131 -1.07 4.19 -8.04
CA ALA A 131 -0.02 5.19 -8.13
C ALA A 131 0.44 5.45 -9.58
N GLY A 132 0.16 4.52 -10.51
CA GLY A 132 0.60 4.58 -11.90
C GLY A 132 2.03 4.09 -12.12
N GLY A 133 2.53 3.21 -11.24
CA GLY A 133 3.90 2.69 -11.29
C GLY A 133 4.55 2.60 -9.91
N PHE A 134 5.68 1.89 -9.82
CA PHE A 134 6.51 1.87 -8.62
C PHE A 134 7.66 2.88 -8.70
N ASN A 135 8.09 3.38 -7.54
CA ASN A 135 9.40 3.98 -7.39
C ASN A 135 10.46 2.87 -7.24
N GLN A 136 11.75 3.24 -7.32
CA GLN A 136 12.85 2.27 -7.24
C GLN A 136 12.83 1.44 -5.95
N GLU A 137 12.50 2.06 -4.82
CA GLU A 137 12.50 1.39 -3.52
C GLU A 137 11.39 0.33 -3.43
N THR A 138 10.16 0.69 -3.82
CA THR A 138 9.01 -0.23 -3.81
C THR A 138 9.22 -1.37 -4.80
N LEU A 139 9.83 -1.09 -5.96
CA LEU A 139 10.15 -2.11 -6.95
C LEU A 139 11.10 -3.16 -6.37
N LYS A 140 12.17 -2.74 -5.67
CA LYS A 140 13.11 -3.67 -5.03
C LYS A 140 12.41 -4.58 -4.01
N SER A 141 11.57 -4.02 -3.14
CA SER A 141 10.81 -4.81 -2.16
C SER A 141 9.82 -5.77 -2.84
N PHE A 142 9.21 -5.35 -3.95
CA PHE A 142 8.31 -6.19 -4.73
C PHE A 142 9.04 -7.34 -5.41
N GLU A 143 10.22 -7.08 -5.99
CA GLU A 143 11.07 -8.10 -6.61
C GLU A 143 11.52 -9.15 -5.60
N ALA A 144 11.90 -8.72 -4.39
CA ALA A 144 12.28 -9.64 -3.30
C ALA A 144 11.14 -10.59 -2.91
N VAL A 145 9.93 -10.07 -2.67
CA VAL A 145 8.73 -10.89 -2.38
C VAL A 145 8.41 -11.83 -3.53
N SER A 146 8.50 -11.33 -4.77
CA SER A 146 8.20 -12.11 -5.98
C SER A 146 9.21 -13.24 -6.21
N ALA A 147 10.51 -12.98 -5.97
CA ALA A 147 11.56 -13.98 -6.08
C ALA A 147 11.37 -15.12 -5.07
N GLN A 148 11.05 -14.76 -3.81
CA GLN A 148 10.80 -15.75 -2.78
C GLN A 148 9.56 -16.61 -3.10
N LEU A 149 8.48 -16.00 -3.59
CA LEU A 149 7.27 -16.73 -4.00
C LEU A 149 7.57 -17.70 -5.15
N LYS A 150 8.29 -17.24 -6.18
CA LYS A 150 8.70 -18.09 -7.32
C LYS A 150 9.53 -19.28 -6.86
N GLY A 151 10.48 -19.08 -5.94
CA GLY A 151 11.30 -20.16 -5.41
C GLY A 151 10.48 -21.23 -4.66
N ILE A 152 9.41 -20.84 -3.97
CA ILE A 152 8.51 -21.78 -3.28
C ILE A 152 7.71 -22.60 -4.30
N VAL A 153 7.15 -21.94 -5.33
CA VAL A 153 6.34 -22.59 -6.37
C VAL A 153 7.19 -23.58 -7.19
N GLN A 154 8.43 -23.21 -7.53
CA GLN A 154 9.34 -24.09 -8.27
C GLN A 154 9.71 -25.36 -7.49
N LYS A 155 9.95 -25.25 -6.17
CA LYS A 155 10.23 -26.41 -5.31
C LYS A 155 9.06 -27.38 -5.20
N GLN A 156 7.82 -26.92 -5.39
CA GLN A 156 6.63 -27.77 -5.37
C GLN A 156 6.35 -28.46 -6.72
N GLN A 157 6.88 -27.92 -7.83
CA GLN A 157 6.69 -28.50 -9.17
C GLN A 157 7.77 -29.52 -9.55
N GLY A 158 8.91 -29.51 -8.85
CA GLY A 158 10.03 -30.44 -9.05
C GLY A 158 10.12 -31.56 -8.01
N ALA A 159 9.14 -31.69 -7.12
CA ALA A 159 9.02 -32.74 -6.11
C ALA A 159 7.84 -33.67 -6.47
#